data_AF-A0A5K0W617-F1
#
_entry.id   AF-A0A5K0W617-F1
#
_cell.length_a   1.000
_cell.length_b   1.000
_cell.length_c   1.000
_cell.angle_alpha   90.00
_cell.angle_beta   90.00
_cell.angle_gamma   90.00
#
_symmetry.space_group_name_H-M   'P 1'
#
loop_
_entity.id
_entity.type
_entity.pdbx_description
1 polymer ?
#
loop_
_entity_poly.entity_id
_entity_poly.type
_entity_poly.pdbx_seq_one_letter_code
_entity_poly.pdbx_strand_id
1 'polypeptide(L)' 'VSSSPECSFAQDVCVINTEEKHFCNLGELTKRAVVTPDIESMFSLNLDDHP' A
#
# COMPACT_ATOMS: atom_id res chain seq x y z
N VAL A 1 8.31 12.09 -5.60
CA VAL A 1 6.92 11.58 -5.58
C VAL A 1 6.57 11.10 -6.98
N SER A 2 6.28 9.80 -7.14
CA SER A 2 5.73 9.26 -8.40
C SER A 2 4.21 9.17 -8.27
N SER A 3 3.48 9.63 -9.29
CA SER A 3 2.04 9.42 -9.36
C SER A 3 1.79 8.00 -9.83
N SER A 4 1.08 7.21 -9.02
CA SER A 4 0.57 5.92 -9.49
C SER A 4 -0.51 6.18 -10.56
N PRO A 5 -0.64 5.34 -11.58
CA PRO A 5 -1.75 5.44 -12.52
C PRO A 5 -3.07 5.21 -11.77
N GLU A 6 -4.04 6.09 -12.01
CA GLU A 6 -5.40 5.97 -11.46
C GLU A 6 -6.02 4.66 -11.97
N CYS A 7 -6.09 3.66 -11.10
CA CYS A 7 -6.74 2.40 -11.39
C CYS A 7 -8.24 2.63 -11.33
N SER A 8 -8.91 2.70 -12.49
CA SER A 8 -10.33 3.02 -12.62
C SER A 8 -11.29 1.86 -12.29
N PHE A 9 -10.82 0.83 -11.58
CA PHE A 9 -11.65 -0.27 -11.15
C PHE A 9 -12.13 -0.04 -9.72
N ALA A 10 -13.45 -0.10 -9.51
CA ALA A 10 -14.05 0.01 -8.18
C ALA A 10 -13.50 -1.11 -7.27
N GLN A 11 -12.93 -0.74 -6.13
CA GLN A 11 -12.41 -1.67 -5.13
C GLN A 11 -13.27 -1.58 -3.89
N ASP A 12 -14.03 -2.61 -3.56
CA ASP A 12 -14.85 -2.60 -2.34
C ASP A 12 -14.11 -3.19 -1.14
N VAL A 13 -14.38 -2.63 0.04
CA VAL A 13 -13.92 -3.16 1.32
C VAL A 13 -15.04 -3.96 1.95
N CYS A 14 -14.79 -5.24 2.22
CA CYS A 14 -15.75 -6.13 2.86
C CYS A 14 -15.21 -6.65 4.20
N VAL A 15 -16.08 -6.73 5.19
CA VAL A 15 -15.81 -7.46 6.45
C VAL A 15 -16.38 -8.86 6.30
N ILE A 16 -15.57 -9.85 6.68
CA ILE A 16 -15.95 -11.26 6.67
C ILE A 16 -15.73 -11.79 8.09
N ASN A 17 -16.82 -12.17 8.75
CA ASN A 17 -16.75 -12.99 9.96
C ASN A 17 -16.71 -14.47 9.50
N THR A 18 -15.56 -15.12 9.70
CA THR A 18 -15.33 -16.50 9.25
C THR A 18 -15.98 -17.54 10.15
N GLU A 19 -16.26 -17.22 11.41
CA GLU A 19 -16.92 -18.11 12.38
C GLU A 19 -18.42 -18.21 12.11
N GLU A 20 -19.09 -17.05 12.01
CA GLU A 20 -20.54 -16.97 11.78
C GLU A 20 -20.91 -16.99 10.29
N LYS A 21 -19.91 -17.01 9.39
CA LYS A 21 -20.05 -16.92 7.92
C LYS A 21 -20.84 -15.69 7.45
N HIS A 22 -20.78 -14.61 8.22
CA HIS A 22 -21.46 -13.37 7.93
C HIS A 22 -20.54 -12.44 7.14
N PHE A 23 -21.09 -11.70 6.18
CA PHE A 23 -20.32 -10.73 5.40
C PHE A 23 -21.06 -9.39 5.31
N CYS A 24 -20.31 -8.30 5.21
CA CYS A 24 -20.86 -6.95 5.08
C CYS A 24 -19.95 -6.11 4.17
N ASN A 25 -20.54 -5.42 3.19
CA ASN A 25 -19.82 -4.44 2.36
C ASN A 25 -19.75 -3.10 3.12
N LEU A 26 -18.54 -2.58 3.32
CA LEU A 26 -18.29 -1.30 3.99
C LEU A 26 -18.24 -0.11 3.03
N GLY A 27 -18.12 -0.36 1.72
CA GLY A 27 -18.06 0.64 0.67
C GLY A 27 -16.77 0.62 -0.15
N GLU A 28 -16.63 1.63 -1.00
CA GLU A 28 -15.57 1.73 -2.00
C GLU A 28 -14.26 2.35 -1.46
N LEU A 29 -13.13 1.76 -1.85
CA LEU A 29 -11.76 2.23 -1.64
C LEU A 29 -11.36 3.19 -2.76
N THR A 30 -11.61 4.48 -2.53
CA THR A 30 -11.38 5.54 -3.53
C THR A 30 -9.95 6.07 -3.60
N LYS A 31 -9.12 5.79 -2.59
CA LYS A 31 -7.74 6.30 -2.50
C LYS A 31 -6.82 5.25 -1.88
N ARG A 32 -5.58 5.18 -2.37
CA ARG A 32 -4.54 4.27 -1.88
C ARG A 32 -3.22 5.00 -1.76
N ALA A 33 -2.51 4.77 -0.67
CA ALA A 33 -1.12 5.21 -0.51
C ALA A 33 -0.20 4.05 -0.93
N VAL A 34 0.76 4.35 -1.79
CA VAL A 34 1.82 3.42 -2.17
C VAL A 34 3.11 3.89 -1.52
N VAL A 35 3.67 3.08 -0.64
CA VAL A 35 4.95 3.35 0.01
C VAL A 35 6.01 2.54 -0.71
N THR A 36 7.05 3.21 -1.18
CA THR A 36 8.22 2.56 -1.78
C THR A 36 9.45 2.88 -0.93
N PRO A 37 10.30 1.90 -0.61
CA PRO A 37 11.55 2.17 0.07
C PRO A 37 12.46 3.02 -0.84
N ASP A 38 13.12 4.02 -0.25
CA ASP A 38 14.12 4.81 -0.96
C ASP A 38 15.43 4.03 -1.04
N ILE A 39 15.62 3.36 -2.17
CA ILE A 39 16.76 2.47 -2.42
C ILE A 39 18.08 3.25 -2.39
N GLU A 40 18.11 4.50 -2.85
CA GLU A 40 19.34 5.31 -2.85
C GLU A 40 19.80 5.61 -1.43
N SER A 41 18.88 6.06 -0.56
CA SER A 41 19.19 6.28 0.86
C SER A 41 19.61 5.01 1.60
N MET A 42 19.13 3.83 1.19
CA MET A 42 19.53 2.55 1.80
C MET A 42 20.98 2.17 1.46
N PHE A 43 21.48 2.53 0.27
CA PHE A 43 22.86 2.24 -0.14
C PHE A 43 23.85 3.28 0.36
N SER A 44 23.45 4.54 0.53
CA SER A 44 24.32 5.61 1.05
C SER A 44 24.77 5.37 2.49
N LEU A 45 23.99 4.67 3.32
CA LEU A 45 24.36 4.32 4.69
C LEU A 45 25.54 3.33 4.82
N ASN A 46 25.96 2.71 3.72
CA ASN A 46 27.05 1.72 3.69
C ASN A 46 28.35 2.23 3.04
N LEU A 47 28.43 3.53 2.71
CA LEU A 47 29.60 4.13 2.05
C LEU A 47 30.35 5.14 2.93
N ASP A 48 29.93 5.33 4.20
CA ASP A 48 30.61 6.18 5.18
C ASP A 48 31.66 5.42 6.04
N ASP A 49 32.13 4.25 5.60
CA ASP A 49 33.34 3.63 6.15
C ASP A 49 34.53 3.84 5.19
N HIS A 50 35.21 4.98 5.35
CA HIS A 50 36.62 5.15 4.97
C HIS A 50 37.23 6.21 5.90
N PRO A 51 38.48 6.05 6.34
CA PRO A 51 39.65 6.01 5.46
C PRO A 51 40.30 4.63 5.26
#